data_AF-A0A1Q3DB15-F1
#
_entry.id   AF-A0A1Q3DB15-F1
#
_cell.length_a   1.000
_cell.length_b   1.000
_cell.length_c   1.000
_cell.angle_alpha   90.00
_cell.angle_beta   90.00
_cell.angle_gamma   90.00
#
_symmetry.space_group_name_H-M   'P 1'
#
loop_
_entity.id
_entity.type
_entity.pdbx_description
1 polymer ?
#
loop_
_entity_poly.entity_id
_entity_poly.type
_entity_poly.pdbx_seq_one_letter_code
_entity_poly.pdbx_strand_id
1 'polypeptide(L)'
;KLSRFGVVQSNLCPFGCGHYETMDNLFFDCAFTKAIWCKVLKLNNCLPLVSWNWENTVEWAVEHTIGKHFRFWMRKVGLAGTVYHCWRERNNRIFRLSTATPERILSRIMTDVSEKATLYLDISDTPANRSIVDNWAIDESIFRNLALEQAPGRQRR
;
A
#
# COMPACT_ATOMS: atom_id res chain seq x y z
N LYS A 1 5.62 -14.71 21.38
CA LYS A 1 6.68 -14.35 20.40
C LYS A 1 7.53 -15.58 20.11
N LEU A 2 7.93 -15.80 18.86
CA LEU A 2 8.62 -17.03 18.39
C LEU A 2 9.95 -17.33 19.11
N SER A 3 10.62 -16.31 19.65
CA SER A 3 11.80 -16.46 20.50
C SER A 3 11.56 -17.31 21.74
N ARG A 4 10.36 -17.27 22.32
CA ARG A 4 9.97 -18.11 23.48
C ARG A 4 9.91 -19.60 23.16
N PHE A 5 9.83 -19.95 21.87
CA PHE A 5 9.81 -21.32 21.38
C PHE A 5 11.13 -21.72 20.71
N GLY A 6 12.20 -20.92 20.83
CA GLY A 6 13.51 -21.22 20.25
C GLY A 6 13.61 -21.11 18.72
N VAL A 7 12.54 -20.66 18.06
CA VAL A 7 12.47 -20.56 16.59
C VAL A 7 13.27 -19.37 16.06
N VAL A 8 13.50 -18.35 16.87
CA VAL A 8 14.27 -17.15 16.50
C VAL A 8 15.31 -16.86 17.58
N GLN A 9 16.56 -16.68 17.16
CA GLN A 9 17.72 -16.49 18.06
C GLN A 9 17.77 -15.12 18.74
N SER A 10 17.04 -14.12 18.22
CA SER A 10 17.03 -12.75 18.74
C SER A 10 15.61 -12.19 18.78
N ASN A 11 15.33 -11.34 19.76
CA ASN A 11 14.09 -10.55 19.86
C ASN A 11 14.25 -9.13 19.27
N LEU A 12 15.37 -8.84 18.61
CA LEU A 12 15.60 -7.60 17.89
C LEU A 12 14.84 -7.58 16.56
N CYS A 13 14.54 -6.37 16.09
CA CYS A 13 13.87 -6.15 14.83
C CYS A 13 14.69 -6.71 13.65
N PRO A 14 14.12 -7.61 12.82
CA PRO A 14 14.81 -8.20 11.67
C PRO A 14 15.21 -7.18 10.59
N PHE A 15 14.71 -5.95 10.69
CA PHE A 15 15.07 -4.86 9.78
C PHE A 15 16.39 -4.17 10.14
N GLY A 16 17.03 -4.53 11.25
CA GLY A 16 18.35 -4.00 11.62
C GLY A 16 18.31 -2.62 12.26
N CYS A 17 17.16 -2.17 12.78
CA CYS A 17 17.04 -0.85 13.42
C CYS A 17 17.53 -0.78 14.87
N GLY A 18 18.09 -1.86 15.43
CA GLY A 18 18.61 -1.92 16.81
C GLY A 18 17.55 -2.00 17.93
N HIS A 19 16.26 -1.87 17.61
CA HIS A 19 15.17 -1.93 18.59
C HIS A 19 14.57 -3.33 18.69
N TYR A 20 13.86 -3.62 19.79
CA TYR A 20 13.12 -4.86 19.97
C TYR A 20 11.96 -5.00 18.96
N GLU A 21 11.70 -6.22 18.51
CA GLU A 21 10.58 -6.54 17.64
C GLU A 21 9.25 -6.47 18.44
N THR A 22 8.58 -5.33 18.40
CA THR A 22 7.17 -5.13 18.82
C THR A 22 6.31 -4.94 17.58
N MET A 23 4.98 -5.01 17.70
CA MET A 23 4.09 -4.72 16.58
C MET A 23 4.31 -3.29 16.09
N ASP A 24 4.33 -2.32 17.01
CA ASP A 24 4.55 -0.92 16.68
C ASP A 24 5.90 -0.68 16.02
N ASN A 25 6.99 -1.21 16.59
CA ASN A 25 8.30 -1.09 15.95
C ASN A 25 8.35 -1.79 14.59
N LEU A 26 7.84 -3.01 14.48
CA LEU A 26 7.93 -3.78 13.25
C LEU A 26 7.21 -3.08 12.09
N PHE A 27 6.01 -2.56 12.32
CA PHE A 27 5.19 -2.00 11.25
C PHE A 27 5.30 -0.49 11.13
N PHE A 28 5.37 0.24 12.23
CA PHE A 28 5.15 1.69 12.23
C PHE A 28 6.35 2.49 12.68
N ASP A 29 7.20 1.97 13.57
CA ASP A 29 8.27 2.76 14.19
C ASP A 29 9.66 2.53 13.61
N CYS A 30 9.92 1.36 13.04
CA CYS A 30 11.19 1.03 12.40
C CYS A 30 11.44 1.94 11.19
N ALA A 31 12.63 2.53 11.12
CA ALA A 31 13.02 3.40 10.01
C ALA A 31 12.84 2.74 8.62
N PHE A 32 13.07 1.43 8.53
CA PHE A 32 12.88 0.65 7.30
C PHE A 32 11.41 0.67 6.84
N THR A 33 10.46 0.37 7.73
CA THR A 33 9.04 0.32 7.38
C THR A 33 8.42 1.71 7.30
N LYS A 34 8.84 2.66 8.15
CA LYS A 34 8.45 4.09 8.04
C LYS A 34 8.72 4.63 6.65
N ALA A 35 9.89 4.34 6.08
CA ALA A 35 10.23 4.78 4.72
C ALA A 35 9.21 4.30 3.68
N ILE A 36 8.75 3.04 3.80
CA ILE A 36 7.75 2.45 2.90
C ILE A 36 6.38 3.11 3.12
N TRP A 37 5.93 3.23 4.37
CA TRP A 37 4.66 3.86 4.72
C TRP A 37 4.55 5.30 4.23
N CYS A 38 5.58 6.11 4.46
CA CYS A 38 5.61 7.50 4.00
C CYS A 38 5.45 7.59 2.48
N LYS A 39 6.07 6.67 1.72
CA LYS A 39 5.92 6.62 0.27
C LYS A 39 4.50 6.21 -0.13
N VAL A 40 3.95 5.16 0.46
CA VAL A 40 2.58 4.69 0.15
C VAL A 40 1.50 5.72 0.49
N LEU A 41 1.67 6.46 1.59
CA LEU A 41 0.77 7.59 1.90
C LEU A 41 0.90 8.70 0.88
N LYS A 42 2.13 9.07 0.49
CA LYS A 42 2.37 10.06 -0.56
C LYS A 42 1.71 9.66 -1.89
N LEU A 43 1.80 8.39 -2.29
CA LEU A 43 1.15 7.88 -3.50
C LEU A 43 -0.38 8.06 -3.46
N ASN A 44 -0.98 8.05 -2.26
CA ASN A 44 -2.41 8.27 -2.03
C ASN A 44 -2.80 9.72 -1.77
N ASN A 45 -1.89 10.68 -1.98
CA ASN A 45 -2.07 12.09 -1.63
C ASN A 45 -2.46 12.28 -0.15
N CYS A 46 -1.88 11.46 0.74
CA CYS A 46 -2.07 11.53 2.18
C CYS A 46 -0.80 12.06 2.86
N LEU A 47 -1.00 12.86 3.90
CA LEU A 47 0.10 13.31 4.75
C LEU A 47 0.57 12.15 5.65
N PRO A 48 1.87 12.06 5.96
CA PRO A 48 2.37 11.14 6.98
C PRO A 48 1.68 11.35 8.33
N LEU A 49 1.46 10.26 9.08
CA LEU A 49 0.92 10.35 10.42
C LEU A 49 1.92 11.04 11.36
N VAL A 50 1.39 11.83 12.30
CA VAL A 50 2.20 12.50 13.34
C VAL A 50 2.72 11.49 14.35
N SER A 51 1.93 10.45 14.65
CA SER A 51 2.29 9.36 15.54
C SER A 51 2.02 8.01 14.87
N TRP A 52 3.06 7.19 14.77
CA TRP A 52 3.06 5.93 14.05
C TRP A 52 2.99 4.77 15.05
N ASN A 53 1.79 4.49 15.55
CA ASN A 53 1.47 3.28 16.31
C ASN A 53 0.25 2.58 15.71
N TRP A 54 -0.01 1.34 16.15
CA TRP A 54 -1.12 0.54 15.66
C TRP A 54 -2.47 1.24 15.81
N GLU A 55 -2.78 1.77 16.99
CA GLU A 55 -4.07 2.37 17.31
C GLU A 55 -4.37 3.56 16.40
N ASN A 56 -3.46 4.53 16.34
CA ASN A 56 -3.58 5.73 15.51
C ASN A 56 -3.64 5.38 14.02
N THR A 57 -2.88 4.38 13.57
CA THR A 57 -2.87 3.99 12.16
C THR A 57 -4.18 3.32 11.76
N VAL A 58 -4.74 2.48 12.63
CA VAL A 58 -6.03 1.84 12.39
C VAL A 58 -7.16 2.85 12.41
N GLU A 59 -7.20 3.74 13.40
CA GLU A 59 -8.19 4.81 13.50
C GLU A 59 -8.17 5.67 12.22
N TRP A 60 -6.98 6.16 11.85
CA TRP A 60 -6.81 6.91 10.61
C TRP A 60 -7.27 6.12 9.38
N ALA A 61 -6.91 4.84 9.28
CA ALA A 61 -7.30 4.00 8.16
C ALA A 61 -8.83 3.85 8.07
N VAL A 62 -9.52 3.67 9.19
CA VAL A 62 -10.99 3.59 9.23
C VAL A 62 -11.60 4.89 8.71
N GLU A 63 -11.16 6.04 9.23
CA GLU A 63 -11.69 7.35 8.82
C GLU A 63 -11.42 7.67 7.33
N HIS A 64 -10.27 7.25 6.79
CA HIS A 64 -9.79 7.71 5.48
C HIS A 64 -10.00 6.70 4.34
N THR A 65 -10.58 5.52 4.62
CA THR A 65 -10.81 4.45 3.63
C THR A 65 -12.28 4.01 3.49
N ILE A 66 -13.21 4.61 4.24
CA ILE A 66 -14.64 4.33 4.12
C ILE A 66 -15.22 5.02 2.87
N GLY A 67 -16.00 4.27 2.10
CA GLY A 67 -16.72 4.76 0.93
C GLY A 67 -16.46 3.93 -0.33
N LYS A 68 -17.14 4.31 -1.42
CA LYS A 68 -17.08 3.61 -2.72
C LYS A 68 -16.18 4.31 -3.75
N HIS A 69 -15.62 5.47 -3.42
CA HIS A 69 -14.75 6.21 -4.34
C HIS A 69 -13.41 5.51 -4.55
N PHE A 70 -12.88 5.61 -5.77
CA PHE A 70 -11.59 5.04 -6.18
C PHE A 70 -10.46 5.35 -5.19
N ARG A 71 -10.32 6.62 -4.79
CA ARG A 71 -9.29 7.04 -3.82
C ARG A 71 -9.34 6.28 -2.49
N PHE A 72 -10.53 5.92 -2.01
CA PHE A 72 -10.68 5.20 -0.75
C PHE A 72 -10.30 3.72 -0.90
N TRP A 73 -10.62 3.14 -2.06
CA TRP A 73 -10.15 1.80 -2.42
C TRP A 73 -8.62 1.75 -2.54
N MET A 74 -8.02 2.72 -3.25
CA MET A 74 -6.56 2.81 -3.42
C MET A 74 -5.83 2.93 -2.09
N ARG A 75 -6.34 3.78 -1.18
CA ARG A 75 -5.83 3.85 0.19
C ARG A 75 -5.91 2.50 0.86
N LYS A 76 -7.10 1.90 0.93
CA LYS A 76 -7.31 0.60 1.59
C LYS A 76 -6.34 -0.48 1.10
N VAL A 77 -6.21 -0.61 -0.22
CA VAL A 77 -5.34 -1.63 -0.85
C VAL A 77 -3.86 -1.29 -0.66
N GLY A 78 -3.47 -0.02 -0.73
CA GLY A 78 -2.10 0.42 -0.45
C GLY A 78 -1.66 0.18 1.00
N LEU A 79 -2.51 0.51 1.99
CA LEU A 79 -2.22 0.26 3.41
C LEU A 79 -2.13 -1.26 3.67
N ALA A 80 -3.09 -2.04 3.17
CA ALA A 80 -3.09 -3.49 3.32
C ALA A 80 -1.87 -4.15 2.66
N GLY A 81 -1.51 -3.71 1.44
CA GLY A 81 -0.29 -4.13 0.75
C GLY A 81 0.95 -3.82 1.59
N THR A 82 1.06 -2.62 2.15
CA THR A 82 2.21 -2.25 3.00
C THR A 82 2.39 -3.20 4.17
N VAL A 83 1.32 -3.48 4.93
CA VAL A 83 1.36 -4.44 6.04
C VAL A 83 1.80 -5.82 5.55
N TYR A 84 1.17 -6.33 4.48
CA TYR A 84 1.46 -7.64 3.93
C TYR A 84 2.91 -7.79 3.47
N HIS A 85 3.44 -6.83 2.70
CA HIS A 85 4.79 -6.91 2.16
C HIS A 85 5.86 -6.73 3.26
N CYS A 86 5.62 -5.88 4.26
CA CYS A 86 6.49 -5.77 5.44
C CYS A 86 6.53 -7.08 6.24
N TRP A 87 5.37 -7.69 6.49
CA TRP A 87 5.28 -9.00 7.14
C TRP A 87 6.00 -10.10 6.34
N ARG A 88 5.79 -10.13 5.02
CA ARG A 88 6.44 -11.10 4.12
C ARG A 88 7.95 -10.94 4.13
N GLU A 89 8.45 -9.71 4.07
CA GLU A 89 9.89 -9.43 4.15
C GLU A 89 10.48 -9.85 5.50
N ARG A 90 9.81 -9.54 6.61
CA ARG A 90 10.21 -10.01 7.94
C ARG A 90 10.37 -11.53 7.99
N ASN A 91 9.44 -12.27 7.39
CA ASN A 91 9.53 -13.72 7.32
C ASN A 91 10.65 -14.20 6.40
N ASN A 92 10.89 -13.56 5.26
CA ASN A 92 12.01 -13.89 4.39
C ASN A 92 13.36 -13.70 5.08
N ARG A 93 13.53 -12.63 5.86
CA ARG A 93 14.77 -12.38 6.60
C ARG A 93 15.05 -13.45 7.65
N ILE A 94 14.00 -13.92 8.34
CA ILE A 94 14.13 -14.92 9.41
C ILE A 94 14.29 -16.34 8.85
N PHE A 95 13.46 -16.72 7.88
CA PHE A 95 13.37 -18.12 7.45
C PHE A 95 14.11 -18.42 6.16
N ARG A 96 14.48 -17.40 5.37
CA ARG A 96 15.17 -17.56 4.09
C ARG A 96 16.51 -16.84 4.04
N LEU A 97 16.90 -16.12 5.11
CA LEU A 97 18.12 -15.31 5.17
C LEU A 97 18.27 -14.35 3.98
N SER A 98 17.13 -13.91 3.42
CA SER A 98 17.08 -13.03 2.26
C SER A 98 16.63 -11.65 2.70
N THR A 99 17.32 -10.62 2.23
CA THR A 99 17.00 -9.22 2.51
C THR A 99 16.69 -8.47 1.22
N ALA A 100 15.69 -7.59 1.28
CA ALA A 100 15.37 -6.62 0.24
C ALA A 100 15.41 -5.20 0.81
N THR A 101 15.76 -4.22 -0.04
CA THR A 101 15.74 -2.80 0.34
C THR A 101 14.31 -2.27 0.43
N PRO A 102 14.06 -1.15 1.14
CA PRO A 102 12.75 -0.52 1.18
C PRO A 102 12.19 -0.22 -0.22
N GLU A 103 13.04 0.19 -1.16
CA GLU A 103 12.67 0.52 -2.54
C GLU A 103 12.20 -0.73 -3.29
N ARG A 104 12.87 -1.87 -3.07
CA ARG A 104 12.45 -3.14 -3.68
C ARG A 104 11.12 -3.62 -3.11
N ILE A 105 10.86 -3.39 -1.83
CA ILE A 105 9.56 -3.69 -1.22
C ILE A 105 8.48 -2.75 -1.76
N LEU A 106 8.76 -1.45 -1.85
CA LEU A 106 7.85 -0.45 -2.43
C LEU A 106 7.49 -0.77 -3.88
N SER A 107 8.47 -1.14 -4.70
CA SER A 107 8.24 -1.56 -6.09
C SER A 107 7.30 -2.76 -6.21
N ARG A 108 7.43 -3.74 -5.31
CA ARG A 108 6.50 -4.89 -5.23
C ARG A 108 5.09 -4.46 -4.83
N ILE A 109 4.96 -3.56 -3.84
CA ILE A 109 3.67 -2.99 -3.45
C ILE A 109 3.03 -2.27 -4.63
N MET A 110 3.77 -1.37 -5.30
CA MET A 110 3.26 -0.62 -6.45
C MET A 110 2.78 -1.54 -7.57
N THR A 111 3.54 -2.60 -7.87
CA THR A 111 3.17 -3.59 -8.89
C THR A 111 1.87 -4.30 -8.50
N ASP A 112 1.82 -4.95 -7.33
CA ASP A 112 0.66 -5.74 -6.88
C ASP A 112 -0.61 -4.87 -6.77
N VAL A 113 -0.48 -3.62 -6.32
CA VAL A 113 -1.62 -2.68 -6.20
C VAL A 113 -2.10 -2.21 -7.57
N SER A 114 -1.18 -1.87 -8.47
CA SER A 114 -1.52 -1.35 -9.81
C SER A 114 -2.17 -2.41 -10.67
N GLU A 115 -1.63 -3.64 -10.69
CA GLU A 115 -2.23 -4.77 -11.39
C GLU A 115 -3.65 -5.07 -10.86
N LYS A 116 -3.83 -4.99 -9.54
CA LYS A 116 -5.16 -5.16 -8.94
C LYS A 116 -6.12 -4.03 -9.31
N ALA A 117 -5.63 -2.80 -9.48
CA ALA A 117 -6.47 -1.69 -9.92
C ALA A 117 -6.94 -1.91 -11.37
N THR A 118 -6.02 -2.25 -12.29
CA THR A 118 -6.33 -2.43 -13.71
C THR A 118 -7.27 -3.60 -13.99
N LEU A 119 -7.24 -4.66 -13.16
CA LEU A 119 -8.07 -5.85 -13.37
C LEU A 119 -9.52 -5.71 -12.89
N TYR A 120 -9.79 -4.84 -11.92
CA TYR A 120 -11.05 -4.87 -11.17
C TYR A 120 -11.82 -3.55 -11.16
N LEU A 121 -11.27 -2.48 -11.75
CA LEU A 121 -11.85 -1.15 -11.66
C LEU A 121 -12.02 -0.52 -13.03
N ASP A 122 -13.12 0.22 -13.13
CA ASP A 122 -13.46 1.03 -14.27
C ASP A 122 -13.91 2.39 -13.72
N ILE A 123 -13.09 3.43 -13.84
CA ILE A 123 -13.24 4.66 -13.04
C ILE A 123 -13.45 5.89 -13.93
N SER A 124 -14.23 6.86 -13.43
CA SER A 124 -14.39 8.14 -14.14
C SER A 124 -13.07 8.92 -14.17
N ASP A 125 -12.73 9.47 -15.34
CA ASP A 125 -11.61 10.39 -15.48
C ASP A 125 -11.94 11.72 -14.80
N THR A 126 -11.31 11.95 -13.66
CA THR A 126 -11.42 13.20 -12.89
C THR A 126 -10.03 13.59 -12.43
N PRO A 127 -9.72 14.90 -12.24
CA PRO A 127 -8.39 15.32 -11.81
C PRO A 127 -7.90 14.63 -10.53
N ALA A 128 -8.82 14.35 -9.58
CA ALA A 128 -8.50 13.66 -8.34
C ALA A 128 -8.12 12.18 -8.56
N ASN A 129 -8.78 11.48 -9.49
CA ASN A 129 -8.45 10.09 -9.82
C ASN A 129 -7.17 10.01 -10.67
N ARG A 130 -7.01 10.92 -11.64
CA ARG A 130 -5.82 11.04 -12.49
C ARG A 130 -4.55 11.22 -11.68
N SER A 131 -4.56 12.13 -10.70
CA SER A 131 -3.42 12.29 -9.79
C SER A 131 -3.04 10.99 -9.06
N ILE A 132 -4.02 10.17 -8.64
CA ILE A 132 -3.73 8.90 -7.97
C ILE A 132 -3.21 7.86 -8.96
N VAL A 133 -3.80 7.77 -10.16
CA VAL A 133 -3.32 6.88 -11.23
C VAL A 133 -1.88 7.20 -11.60
N ASP A 134 -1.56 8.48 -11.81
CA ASP A 134 -0.20 8.94 -12.13
C ASP A 134 0.79 8.63 -11.01
N ASN A 135 0.42 8.93 -9.76
CA ASN A 135 1.26 8.65 -8.60
C ASN A 135 1.66 7.17 -8.53
N TRP A 136 0.68 6.27 -8.71
CA TRP A 136 0.87 4.83 -8.65
C TRP A 136 1.46 4.24 -9.94
N ALA A 137 1.67 5.05 -10.98
CA ALA A 137 2.09 4.61 -12.32
C ALA A 137 1.15 3.54 -12.92
N ILE A 138 -0.16 3.72 -12.70
CA ILE A 138 -1.21 2.89 -13.30
C ILE A 138 -1.46 3.37 -14.73
N ASP A 139 -1.73 2.44 -15.64
CA ASP A 139 -2.06 2.75 -17.03
C ASP A 139 -3.40 3.49 -17.15
N GLU A 140 -3.46 4.50 -18.01
CA GLU A 140 -4.67 5.33 -18.20
C GLU A 140 -5.86 4.56 -18.78
N SER A 141 -5.67 3.35 -19.31
CA SER A 141 -6.75 2.47 -19.77
C SER A 141 -7.80 2.13 -18.69
N ILE A 142 -7.49 2.36 -17.41
CA ILE A 142 -8.43 2.20 -16.29
C ILE A 142 -9.57 3.25 -16.30
N PHE A 143 -9.41 4.34 -17.06
CA PHE A 143 -10.43 5.39 -17.16
C PHE A 143 -11.53 5.05 -18.17
N ARG A 144 -12.79 5.24 -17.74
CA ARG A 144 -13.94 5.21 -18.64
C ARG A 144 -13.87 6.34 -19.65
N ASN A 145 -13.86 5.98 -20.93
CA ASN A 145 -14.11 6.93 -22.01
C ASN A 145 -15.61 7.23 -22.15
N LEU A 146 -16.10 8.21 -21.37
CA LEU A 146 -17.47 8.72 -21.49
C LEU A 146 -17.76 9.37 -22.87
N ALA A 147 -16.72 9.69 -23.65
CA ALA A 147 -16.84 10.29 -24.98
C ALA A 147 -17.33 9.31 -26.07
N LEU A 148 -17.23 7.99 -25.86
CA LEU A 148 -17.65 6.99 -26.84
C LEU A 148 -19.10 6.54 -26.68
N GLU A 149 -19.72 6.79 -25.52
CA GLU A 149 -21.12 6.41 -25.26
C GLU A 149 -22.13 7.48 -25.72
N GLN A 150 -21.67 8.70 -26.06
CA GLN A 150 -22.53 9.77 -26.58
C GLN A 150 -22.61 9.83 -28.11
N ALA A 151 -22.03 8.86 -28.82
CA ALA A 151 -22.21 8.78 -30.27
C ALA A 151 -23.70 8.47 -30.58
N PRO A 152 -24.45 9.35 -31.27
CA PRO A 152 -25.83 9.08 -31.60
C PRO A 152 -25.88 7.85 -32.50
N GLY A 153 -26.68 6.87 -32.07
CA GLY A 153 -26.87 5.62 -32.78
C GLY A 153 -27.17 5.86 -34.25
N ARG A 154 -26.45 5.13 -35.11
CA ARG A 154 -26.89 4.86 -36.48
C ARG A 154 -28.36 4.44 -36.43
N GLN A 155 -29.24 5.30 -36.95
CA GLN A 155 -30.62 4.93 -37.28
C GLN A 155 -30.56 3.66 -38.13
N ARG A 156 -30.98 2.53 -37.55
CA ARG A 156 -31.32 1.35 -38.34
C ARG A 156 -32.60 1.70 -39.11
N ARG A 157 -32.50 1.62 -40.43
CA ARG A 157 -33.63 1.59 -41.37
C ARG A 157 -34.62 0.50 -40.96
#